data_AF-A0A923HZE2-F1
#
_entry.id   AF-A0A923HZE2-F1
#
_cell.length_a   1.000
_cell.length_b   1.000
_cell.length_c   1.000
_cell.angle_alpha   90.00
_cell.angle_beta   90.00
_cell.angle_gamma   90.00
#
_symmetry.space_group_name_H-M   'P 1'
#
loop_
_entity.id
_entity.type
_entity.pdbx_description
1 polymer ?
#
loop_
_entity_poly.entity_id
_entity_poly.type
_entity_poly.pdbx_seq_one_letter_code
_entity_poly.pdbx_strand_id
1 'polypeptide(L)'
;MAKVTNSSYLTKRRYYRIETTIHEGALAVSGKRNFFNQQIKEVQQRLTAEFNAMNAWVLDRDGIIGHVKGFIASREKSLMISATGAEVECRLLESEGNSTDGVQVSMAFIVFNIPQLELEEKLIAIFNSLEMVGKKKRQEK
;
A
#
# COMPACT_ATOMS: atom_id res chain seq x y z
N MET A 1 -14.94 6.23 29.67
CA MET A 1 -15.00 5.74 28.27
C MET A 1 -14.64 6.88 27.33
N ALA A 2 -13.39 6.98 26.90
CA ALA A 2 -12.97 7.99 25.95
C ALA A 2 -13.42 7.56 24.54
N LYS A 3 -14.44 8.23 23.99
CA LYS A 3 -14.76 8.14 22.56
C LYS A 3 -13.65 8.88 21.80
N VAL A 4 -12.57 8.18 21.48
CA VAL A 4 -11.60 8.69 20.51
C VAL A 4 -12.20 8.51 19.13
N THR A 5 -13.05 9.47 18.72
CA THR A 5 -13.40 9.69 17.32
C THR A 5 -12.15 10.17 16.60
N ASN A 6 -11.33 9.22 16.14
CA ASN A 6 -10.13 9.52 15.36
C ASN A 6 -10.55 9.86 13.91
N SER A 7 -11.23 11.01 13.76
CA SER A 7 -11.87 11.49 12.52
C SER A 7 -10.91 11.46 11.31
N SER A 8 -9.63 11.77 11.55
CA SER A 8 -8.57 11.72 10.54
C SER A 8 -8.34 10.29 10.01
N TYR A 9 -8.25 9.31 10.90
CA TYR A 9 -8.05 7.91 10.52
C TYR A 9 -9.22 7.38 9.67
N LEU A 10 -10.47 7.61 10.10
CA LEU A 10 -11.65 7.19 9.34
C LEU A 10 -11.72 7.87 7.97
N THR A 11 -11.35 9.15 7.91
CA THR A 11 -11.26 9.90 6.65
C THR A 11 -10.22 9.28 5.72
N LYS A 12 -9.03 8.94 6.24
CA LYS A 12 -7.96 8.31 5.47
C LYS A 12 -8.32 6.90 5.02
N ARG A 13 -8.96 6.11 5.89
CA ARG A 13 -9.49 4.78 5.57
C ARG A 13 -10.46 4.85 4.40
N ARG A 14 -11.41 5.79 4.43
CA ARG A 14 -12.34 6.03 3.32
C ARG A 14 -11.63 6.52 2.05
N TYR A 15 -10.70 7.46 2.20
CA TYR A 15 -9.99 8.08 1.08
C TYR A 15 -9.09 7.09 0.32
N TYR A 16 -8.43 6.18 1.04
CA TYR A 16 -7.61 5.10 0.48
C TYR A 16 -8.38 3.80 0.25
N ARG A 17 -9.72 3.82 0.43
CA ARG A 17 -10.61 2.67 0.22
C ARG A 17 -10.09 1.41 0.93
N ILE A 18 -9.72 1.57 2.20
CA ILE A 18 -9.16 0.49 2.99
C ILE A 18 -10.26 -0.46 3.44
N GLU A 19 -10.05 -1.74 3.15
CA GLU A 19 -10.93 -2.83 3.51
C GLU A 19 -10.15 -3.87 4.30
N THR A 20 -10.83 -4.47 5.28
CA THR A 20 -10.21 -5.40 6.22
C THR A 20 -11.07 -6.64 6.32
N THR A 21 -10.42 -7.81 6.23
CA THR A 21 -11.05 -9.12 6.35
C THR A 21 -10.23 -9.95 7.33
N ILE A 22 -10.89 -10.68 8.21
CA ILE A 22 -10.24 -11.61 9.14
C ILE A 22 -10.69 -13.01 8.76
N HIS A 23 -9.74 -13.91 8.51
CA HIS A 23 -10.01 -15.29 8.13
C HIS A 23 -9.00 -16.21 8.80
N GLU A 24 -9.47 -17.17 9.60
CA GLU A 24 -8.63 -18.21 10.24
C GLU A 24 -7.41 -17.64 11.00
N GLY A 25 -7.59 -16.53 11.72
CA GLY A 25 -6.51 -15.86 12.47
C GLY A 25 -5.57 -15.01 11.60
N ALA A 26 -5.72 -15.05 10.28
CA ALA A 26 -5.09 -14.11 9.36
C ALA A 26 -5.89 -12.81 9.31
N LEU A 27 -5.17 -11.70 9.31
CA LEU A 27 -5.69 -10.38 9.05
C LEU A 27 -5.26 -9.95 7.63
N ALA A 28 -6.25 -9.77 6.77
CA ALA A 28 -6.08 -9.27 5.41
C ALA A 28 -6.54 -7.81 5.35
N VAL A 29 -5.62 -6.88 5.12
CA VAL A 29 -5.93 -5.46 4.90
C VAL A 29 -5.56 -5.09 3.47
N SER A 30 -6.49 -4.46 2.76
CA SER A 30 -6.27 -3.98 1.41
C SER A 30 -6.62 -2.49 1.28
N GLY A 31 -6.12 -1.86 0.23
CA GLY A 31 -6.49 -0.49 -0.10
C GLY A 31 -6.17 -0.14 -1.54
N LYS A 32 -6.80 0.94 -2.04
CA LYS A 32 -6.70 1.37 -3.43
C LYS A 32 -6.78 2.88 -3.58
N ARG A 33 -5.86 3.45 -4.37
CA ARG A 33 -5.85 4.87 -4.70
C ARG A 33 -5.30 5.15 -6.10
N ASN A 34 -5.81 6.20 -6.73
CA ASN A 34 -5.22 6.77 -7.95
C ASN A 34 -4.37 7.99 -7.58
N PHE A 35 -3.14 8.03 -8.08
CA PHE A 35 -2.18 9.11 -7.89
C PHE A 35 -1.98 9.86 -9.21
N PHE A 36 -2.38 11.13 -9.24
CA PHE A 36 -2.21 11.99 -10.40
C PHE A 36 -0.82 12.63 -10.37
N ASN A 37 -0.22 12.85 -11.54
CA ASN A 37 1.11 13.46 -11.71
C ASN A 37 2.29 12.65 -11.13
N GLN A 38 2.14 11.33 -11.00
CA GLN A 38 3.23 10.44 -10.59
C GLN A 38 3.71 9.57 -11.74
N GLN A 39 5.00 9.25 -11.73
CA GLN A 39 5.57 8.31 -12.69
C GLN A 39 5.58 6.91 -12.10
N ILE A 40 5.24 5.92 -12.92
CA ILE A 40 5.13 4.52 -12.47
C ILE A 40 6.42 4.01 -11.82
N LYS A 41 7.60 4.41 -12.35
CA LYS A 41 8.91 4.03 -11.84
C LYS A 41 9.17 4.55 -10.42
N GLU A 42 8.73 5.78 -10.12
CA GLU A 42 8.90 6.38 -8.78
C GLU A 42 8.00 5.67 -7.76
N VAL A 43 6.76 5.40 -8.14
CA VAL A 43 5.80 4.64 -7.32
C VAL A 43 6.32 3.23 -7.07
N GLN A 44 6.84 2.56 -8.10
CA GLN A 44 7.43 1.22 -7.99
C GLN A 44 8.62 1.20 -7.00
N GLN A 45 9.58 2.13 -7.16
CA GLN A 45 10.74 2.22 -6.27
C GLN A 45 10.32 2.46 -4.82
N ARG A 46 9.36 3.38 -4.61
CA ARG A 46 8.85 3.68 -3.27
C ARG A 46 8.13 2.49 -2.66
N LEU A 47 7.21 1.84 -3.39
CA LEU A 47 6.49 0.69 -2.89
C LEU A 47 7.42 -0.48 -2.58
N THR A 48 8.46 -0.70 -3.38
CA THR A 48 9.46 -1.75 -3.10
C THR A 48 10.15 -1.49 -1.76
N ALA A 49 10.56 -0.24 -1.50
CA ALA A 49 11.15 0.13 -0.21
C ALA A 49 10.15 0.00 0.95
N GLU A 50 8.91 0.43 0.76
CA GLU A 50 7.85 0.31 1.79
C GLU A 50 7.47 -1.15 2.08
N PHE A 51 7.52 -2.04 1.09
CA PHE A 51 7.27 -3.48 1.28
C PHE A 51 8.39 -4.13 2.09
N ASN A 52 9.65 -3.79 1.80
CA ASN A 52 10.78 -4.22 2.64
C ASN A 52 10.64 -3.71 4.09
N ALA A 53 10.30 -2.44 4.26
CA ALA A 53 10.10 -1.85 5.59
C ALA A 53 8.87 -2.42 6.32
N MET A 54 7.84 -2.82 5.58
CA MET A 54 6.68 -3.52 6.12
C MET A 54 7.08 -4.89 6.65
N ASN A 55 7.87 -5.65 5.88
CA ASN A 55 8.30 -6.98 6.29
C ASN A 55 9.09 -6.92 7.59
N ALA A 56 10.09 -6.03 7.68
CA ALA A 56 10.84 -5.82 8.91
C ALA A 56 9.94 -5.42 10.09
N TRP A 57 9.01 -4.48 9.86
CA TRP A 57 8.09 -4.01 10.89
C TRP A 57 7.16 -5.10 11.45
N VAL A 58 6.72 -6.05 10.61
CA VAL A 58 5.92 -7.21 11.04
C VAL A 58 6.76 -8.15 11.89
N LEU A 59 7.99 -8.46 11.45
CA LEU A 59 8.90 -9.35 12.18
C LEU A 59 9.31 -8.79 13.54
N ASP A 60 9.59 -7.49 13.63
CA ASP A 60 9.94 -6.79 14.89
C ASP A 60 8.83 -6.83 15.95
N ARG A 61 7.61 -7.20 15.56
CA ARG A 61 6.42 -7.33 16.41
C ARG A 61 6.01 -8.77 16.67
N ASP A 62 6.90 -9.73 16.38
CA ASP A 62 6.59 -11.17 16.44
C ASP A 62 5.39 -11.55 15.53
N GLY A 63 5.15 -10.77 14.49
CA GLY A 63 4.13 -11.03 13.48
C GLY A 63 4.64 -11.95 12.38
N ILE A 64 3.70 -12.54 11.64
CA ILE A 64 4.02 -13.43 10.51
C ILE A 64 3.44 -12.83 9.23
N ILE A 65 4.26 -12.72 8.20
CA ILE A 65 3.83 -12.27 6.88
C ILE A 65 3.31 -13.48 6.12
N GLY A 66 2.00 -13.53 5.87
CA GLY A 66 1.41 -14.52 4.98
C GLY A 66 1.71 -14.16 3.52
N HIS A 67 1.31 -12.94 3.12
CA HIS A 67 1.52 -12.47 1.75
C HIS A 67 1.35 -10.95 1.65
N VAL A 68 2.19 -10.28 0.87
CA VAL A 68 2.00 -8.88 0.49
C VAL A 68 1.93 -8.77 -1.03
N LYS A 69 0.87 -8.15 -1.57
CA LYS A 69 0.78 -7.83 -3.01
C LYS A 69 0.52 -6.35 -3.21
N GLY A 70 1.20 -5.78 -4.19
CA GLY A 70 0.98 -4.46 -4.74
C GLY A 70 0.76 -4.59 -6.23
N PHE A 71 -0.25 -3.90 -6.74
CA PHE A 71 -0.52 -3.75 -8.16
C PHE A 71 -0.43 -2.27 -8.51
N ILE A 72 0.38 -1.94 -9.50
CA ILE A 72 0.54 -0.58 -10.00
C ILE A 72 0.17 -0.59 -11.48
N ALA A 73 -0.72 0.30 -11.90
CA ALA A 73 -1.16 0.40 -13.30
C ALA A 73 -1.24 1.86 -13.76
N SER A 74 -0.74 2.10 -14.97
CA SER A 74 -0.94 3.34 -15.74
C SER A 74 -1.53 2.99 -17.13
N ARG A 75 -1.71 4.00 -17.99
CA ARG A 75 -2.18 3.82 -19.37
C ARG A 75 -1.34 2.88 -20.22
N GLU A 76 -0.05 2.78 -19.95
CA GLU A 76 0.88 2.08 -20.84
C GLU A 76 1.46 0.83 -20.21
N LYS A 77 1.43 0.73 -18.87
CA LYS A 77 2.16 -0.30 -18.14
C LYS A 77 1.41 -0.70 -16.89
N SER A 78 1.49 -1.98 -16.59
CA SER A 78 1.10 -2.54 -15.29
C SER A 78 2.25 -3.37 -14.73
N LEU A 79 2.33 -3.41 -13.41
CA LEU A 79 3.34 -4.17 -12.70
C LEU A 79 2.79 -4.67 -11.37
N MET A 80 3.26 -5.84 -10.97
CA MET A 80 2.95 -6.47 -9.70
C MET A 80 4.20 -6.53 -8.85
N ILE A 81 4.09 -6.04 -7.62
CA ILE A 81 5.09 -6.22 -6.58
C ILE A 81 4.50 -7.23 -5.60
N SER A 82 5.24 -8.27 -5.26
CA SER A 82 4.81 -9.24 -4.25
C SER A 82 5.94 -9.54 -3.29
N ALA A 83 5.60 -9.74 -2.02
CA ALA A 83 6.54 -10.19 -1.02
C ALA A 83 5.94 -11.34 -0.20
N THR A 84 6.74 -12.38 0.04
CA THR A 84 6.42 -13.47 0.95
C THR A 84 7.67 -13.72 1.79
N GLY A 85 7.60 -13.47 3.10
CA GLY A 85 8.81 -13.48 3.94
C GLY A 85 9.78 -12.34 3.61
N ALA A 86 11.05 -12.65 3.37
CA ALA A 86 12.11 -11.65 3.18
C ALA A 86 12.32 -11.21 1.72
N GLU A 87 11.75 -11.92 0.75
CA GLU A 87 11.97 -11.64 -0.67
C GLU A 87 10.86 -10.75 -1.25
N VAL A 88 11.25 -9.67 -1.92
CA VAL A 88 10.35 -8.80 -2.68
C VAL A 88 10.63 -8.99 -4.17
N GLU A 89 9.64 -9.49 -4.88
CA GLU A 89 9.67 -9.63 -6.34
C GLU A 89 8.88 -8.50 -7.00
N CYS A 90 9.38 -8.01 -8.13
CA CYS A 90 8.63 -7.09 -8.99
C CYS A 90 8.57 -7.68 -10.40
N ARG A 91 7.35 -7.94 -10.88
CA ARG A 91 7.09 -8.48 -12.22
C ARG A 91 6.37 -7.44 -13.06
N LEU A 92 6.92 -7.14 -14.23
CA LEU A 92 6.20 -6.42 -15.27
C LEU A 92 5.09 -7.33 -15.80
N LEU A 93 3.89 -6.78 -15.96
CA LEU A 93 2.78 -7.48 -16.57
C LEU A 93 2.60 -6.93 -17.98
N GLU A 94 2.33 -7.82 -18.93
CA GLU A 94 1.90 -7.42 -20.27
C GLU A 94 0.59 -6.65 -20.10
N SER A 95 0.58 -5.38 -20.51
CA SER A 95 -0.44 -4.43 -20.08
C SER A 95 -1.62 -4.41 -21.06
N GLU A 96 -2.82 -4.76 -20.58
CA GLU A 96 -4.02 -4.01 -20.93
C GLU A 96 -3.96 -2.71 -20.12
N GLY A 97 -3.46 -1.64 -20.74
CA GLY A 97 -3.34 -0.33 -20.10
C GLY A 97 -4.59 0.10 -19.35
N ASN A 98 -4.43 0.80 -18.21
CA ASN A 98 -5.56 1.39 -17.52
C ASN A 98 -5.98 2.69 -18.22
N SER A 99 -7.25 2.84 -18.61
CA SER A 99 -7.76 4.03 -19.32
C SER A 99 -7.73 5.34 -18.50
N THR A 100 -7.53 5.26 -17.18
CA THR A 100 -7.53 6.43 -16.29
C THR A 100 -6.23 7.24 -16.35
N ASP A 101 -6.37 8.57 -16.30
CA ASP A 101 -5.24 9.48 -16.13
C ASP A 101 -4.60 9.28 -14.73
N GLY A 102 -3.32 8.93 -14.70
CA GLY A 102 -2.55 8.75 -13.46
C GLY A 102 -2.07 7.31 -13.22
N VAL A 103 -1.51 7.08 -12.02
CA VAL A 103 -1.02 5.78 -11.57
C VAL A 103 -1.98 5.24 -10.52
N GLN A 104 -2.67 4.15 -10.84
CA GLN A 104 -3.46 3.40 -9.87
C GLN A 104 -2.54 2.49 -9.06
N VAL A 105 -2.73 2.50 -7.74
CA VAL A 105 -2.07 1.60 -6.81
C VAL A 105 -3.14 0.85 -6.03
N SER A 106 -3.00 -0.47 -5.95
CA SER A 106 -3.78 -1.33 -5.06
C SER A 106 -2.83 -2.21 -4.28
N MET A 107 -3.08 -2.39 -2.99
CA MET A 107 -2.23 -3.20 -2.12
C MET A 107 -3.08 -4.11 -1.25
N ALA A 108 -2.54 -5.28 -0.90
CA ALA A 108 -3.11 -6.21 0.05
C ALA A 108 -1.99 -6.79 0.92
N PHE A 109 -2.22 -6.80 2.23
CA PHE A 109 -1.33 -7.34 3.25
C PHE A 109 -2.10 -8.41 4.01
N ILE A 110 -1.57 -9.62 4.01
CA ILE A 110 -2.08 -10.74 4.80
C ILE A 110 -1.01 -11.05 5.83
N VAL A 111 -1.33 -10.81 7.10
CA VAL A 111 -0.41 -11.00 8.23
C VAL A 111 -1.13 -11.70 9.37
N PHE A 112 -0.35 -12.33 10.24
CA PHE A 112 -0.81 -12.95 11.48
C PHE A 112 -0.15 -12.26 12.67
N ASN A 113 -0.83 -12.32 13.82
CA ASN A 113 -0.31 -11.80 15.09
C ASN A 113 0.02 -10.29 15.07
N ILE A 114 -0.69 -9.51 14.24
CA ILE A 114 -0.58 -8.06 14.20
C ILE A 114 -1.97 -7.45 14.46
N PRO A 115 -2.10 -6.45 15.35
CA PRO A 115 -3.37 -5.77 15.58
C PRO A 115 -3.91 -5.08 14.33
N GLN A 116 -5.22 -5.16 14.13
CA GLN A 116 -5.90 -4.57 12.97
C GLN A 116 -5.59 -3.09 12.77
N LEU A 117 -5.73 -2.29 13.82
CA LEU A 117 -5.58 -0.84 13.73
C LEU A 117 -4.15 -0.47 13.29
N GLU A 118 -3.14 -1.15 13.85
CA GLU A 118 -1.73 -0.90 13.50
C GLU A 118 -1.43 -1.24 12.04
N LEU A 119 -1.98 -2.35 11.52
CA LEU A 119 -1.81 -2.73 10.13
C LEU A 119 -2.47 -1.72 9.18
N GLU A 120 -3.69 -1.28 9.50
CA GLU A 120 -4.38 -0.25 8.71
C GLU A 120 -3.62 1.09 8.75
N GLU A 121 -3.11 1.50 9.91
CA GLU A 121 -2.29 2.70 10.05
C GLU A 121 -0.99 2.62 9.25
N LYS A 122 -0.36 1.45 9.23
CA LYS A 122 0.83 1.19 8.41
C LYS A 122 0.52 1.31 6.92
N LEU A 123 -0.60 0.75 6.46
CA LEU A 123 -1.05 0.93 5.07
C LEU A 123 -1.35 2.40 4.73
N ILE A 124 -2.02 3.12 5.63
CA ILE A 124 -2.26 4.57 5.50
C ILE A 124 -0.94 5.32 5.35
N ALA A 125 0.08 4.98 6.14
CA ALA A 125 1.40 5.60 6.08
C ALA A 125 2.08 5.36 4.72
N ILE A 126 1.99 4.14 4.17
CA ILE A 126 2.51 3.83 2.83
C ILE A 126 1.82 4.71 1.77
N PHE A 127 0.48 4.80 1.77
CA PHE A 127 -0.21 5.66 0.82
C PHE A 127 0.10 7.16 1.00
N ASN A 128 0.21 7.64 2.24
CA ASN A 128 0.64 9.02 2.50
C ASN A 128 2.04 9.30 1.93
N SER A 129 2.94 8.33 2.02
CA SER A 129 4.30 8.44 1.51
C SER A 129 4.32 8.62 -0.02
N LEU A 130 3.39 7.96 -0.72
CA LEU A 130 3.21 8.11 -2.15
C LEU A 130 2.71 9.53 -2.46
N GLU A 131 1.73 10.08 -1.72
CA GLU A 131 1.23 11.45 -1.98
C GLU A 131 2.34 12.53 -1.94
N MET A 132 3.32 12.36 -1.05
CA MET A 132 4.40 13.33 -0.86
C MET A 132 5.37 13.39 -2.05
N VAL A 133 5.53 12.31 -2.82
CA VAL A 133 6.35 12.28 -4.05
C VAL A 133 5.81 13.27 -5.08
N GLY A 134 4.47 13.39 -5.19
CA GLY A 134 3.84 14.33 -6.13
C GLY A 134 3.92 15.80 -5.71
N LYS A 135 4.07 16.09 -4.41
CA LYS A 135 4.08 17.46 -3.88
C LYS A 135 5.44 18.14 -3.99
N LYS A 136 6.56 17.43 -3.82
CA LYS A 136 7.92 18.01 -3.98
C LYS A 136 8.11 18.65 -5.36
N LYS A 137 7.62 18.01 -6.42
CA LYS A 137 7.69 18.53 -7.80
C LYS A 137 6.87 19.81 -8.05
N ARG A 138 5.88 20.12 -7.23
CA ARG A 138 5.09 21.37 -7.35
C ARG A 138 5.75 22.57 -6.67
N GLN A 139 6.74 22.34 -5.80
CA GLN A 139 7.47 23.41 -5.12
C GLN A 139 8.82 23.72 -5.79
N GLU A 140 9.29 22.83 -6.67
CA GLU A 140 10.54 22.97 -7.44
C GLU A 140 10.33 23.46 -8.89
N LYS A 141 9.11 23.88 -9.24
CA LYS A 141 8.75 24.51 -10.51
C LYS A 141 8.21 25.90 -10.27
#